data_AF-A0AAU9D5P2-F1
#
_entry.id   AF-A0AAU9D5P2-F1
#
_cell.length_a   1.000
_cell.length_b   1.000
_cell.length_c   1.000
_cell.angle_alpha   90.00
_cell.angle_beta   90.00
_cell.angle_gamma   90.00
#
_symmetry.space_group_name_H-M   'P 1'
#
loop_
_entity.id
_entity.type
_entity.pdbx_description
1 polymer ?
#
loop_
_entity_poly.entity_id
_entity_poly.type
_entity_poly.pdbx_seq_one_letter_code
_entity_poly.pdbx_strand_id
1 'polypeptide(L)'
;MHFRRQPIFVQAFHYDLSMRSPEDTTGIGVQLQKLYDDEIDQMGLKVPKGGSVMKVIIPFDFIPPQQNFDISGIMNQIVVIEGFDGKESELPEEAVKKLSRPIIELIETLTYEVTTLVLDKGINLNFVAKSEKAEDVDEVDDSESESE
;
A
#
# COMPACT_ATOMS: atom_id res chain seq x y z
N MET A 1 6.71 -1.41 18.83
CA MET A 1 7.73 -1.23 17.77
C MET A 1 7.96 0.25 17.56
N HIS A 2 9.22 0.65 17.40
CA HIS A 2 9.61 2.01 17.04
C HIS A 2 10.04 2.04 15.56
N PHE A 3 9.66 3.09 14.85
CA PHE A 3 9.87 3.21 13.40
C PHE A 3 10.58 4.53 13.10
N ARG A 4 11.76 4.46 12.48
CA ARG A 4 12.44 5.64 11.92
C ARG A 4 12.22 5.67 10.42
N ARG A 5 11.56 6.72 9.94
CA ARG A 5 11.11 6.83 8.55
C ARG A 5 12.01 7.75 7.77
N GLN A 6 12.37 7.33 6.56
CA GLN A 6 12.93 8.23 5.55
C GLN A 6 11.80 9.03 4.89
N PRO A 7 12.10 10.11 4.15
CA PRO A 7 11.11 10.80 3.34
C PRO A 7 10.36 9.83 2.40
N ILE A 8 9.10 10.14 2.11
CA ILE A 8 8.32 9.40 1.11
C ILE A 8 8.88 9.74 -0.26
N PHE A 9 9.09 8.72 -1.09
CA PHE A 9 9.49 8.84 -2.48
C PHE A 9 8.28 8.60 -3.39
N VAL A 10 7.92 9.62 -4.17
CA VAL A 10 6.88 9.51 -5.20
C VAL A 10 7.55 9.05 -6.48
N GLN A 11 7.40 7.77 -6.81
CA GLN A 11 7.95 7.21 -8.04
C GLN A 11 7.07 7.58 -9.24
N ALA A 12 5.75 7.50 -9.08
CA ALA A 12 4.77 7.93 -10.06
C ALA A 12 3.50 8.41 -9.35
N PHE A 13 2.91 9.48 -9.87
CA PHE A 13 1.57 9.94 -9.57
C PHE A 13 0.97 10.47 -10.86
N HIS A 14 -0.04 9.78 -11.36
CA HIS A 14 -0.72 10.10 -12.61
C HIS A 14 -2.15 10.54 -12.32
N TYR A 15 -2.58 11.52 -13.07
CA TYR A 15 -3.96 11.99 -13.15
C TYR A 15 -4.34 11.93 -14.62
N ASP A 16 -5.29 11.09 -14.96
CA ASP A 16 -5.70 10.89 -16.35
C ASP A 16 -7.22 10.95 -16.48
N LEU A 17 -7.72 11.58 -17.53
CA LEU A 17 -9.14 11.45 -17.86
C LEU A 17 -9.42 10.00 -18.25
N SER A 18 -10.48 9.43 -17.70
CA SER A 18 -10.78 8.01 -17.85
C SER A 18 -12.27 7.77 -18.07
N MET A 19 -12.57 6.78 -18.91
CA MET A 19 -13.91 6.25 -19.15
C MET A 19 -14.07 4.84 -18.52
N ARG A 20 -13.05 4.36 -17.79
CA ARG A 20 -13.13 3.11 -17.03
C ARG A 20 -14.14 3.28 -15.88
N SER A 21 -14.69 2.16 -15.42
CA SER A 21 -15.56 2.16 -14.25
C SER A 21 -14.75 1.93 -12.97
N PRO A 22 -15.20 2.38 -11.78
CA PRO A 22 -14.50 2.08 -10.52
C PRO A 22 -14.30 0.58 -10.25
N GLU A 23 -15.16 -0.27 -10.81
CA GLU A 23 -15.02 -1.74 -10.71
C GLU A 23 -13.82 -2.30 -11.48
N ASP A 24 -13.27 -1.53 -12.44
CA ASP A 24 -12.11 -1.91 -13.27
C ASP A 24 -10.77 -1.57 -12.60
N THR A 25 -10.80 -1.12 -11.34
CA THR A 25 -9.64 -0.57 -10.64
C THR A 25 -9.04 -1.56 -9.66
N THR A 26 -7.72 -1.52 -9.46
CA THR A 26 -7.04 -2.43 -8.51
C THR A 26 -7.04 -1.89 -7.07
N GLY A 27 -7.42 -0.63 -6.87
CA GLY A 27 -7.50 0.01 -5.57
C GLY A 27 -6.12 0.41 -5.03
N ILE A 28 -5.91 0.20 -3.73
CA ILE A 28 -4.63 0.48 -3.06
C ILE A 28 -4.05 -0.83 -2.53
N GLY A 29 -2.86 -1.18 -3.00
CA GLY A 29 -2.09 -2.30 -2.48
C GLY A 29 -1.06 -1.86 -1.43
N VAL A 30 -0.75 -2.72 -0.47
CA VAL A 30 0.41 -2.55 0.42
C VAL A 30 1.38 -3.70 0.19
N GLN A 31 2.58 -3.36 -0.26
CA GLN A 31 3.68 -4.31 -0.42
C GLN A 31 4.83 -3.94 0.51
N LEU A 32 5.49 -4.96 1.05
CA LEU A 32 6.64 -4.82 1.94
C LEU A 32 7.82 -5.58 1.36
N GLN A 33 8.99 -4.95 1.35
CA GLN A 33 10.24 -5.55 0.93
C GLN A 33 11.30 -5.27 1.99
N LYS A 34 11.94 -6.31 2.53
CA LYS A 34 13.10 -6.20 3.40
C LYS A 34 14.33 -5.87 2.57
N LEU A 35 15.09 -4.90 3.04
CA LEU A 35 16.37 -4.52 2.44
C LEU A 35 17.51 -5.20 3.18
N TYR A 36 18.57 -5.52 2.45
CA TYR A 36 19.75 -6.21 2.98
C TYR A 36 20.97 -5.28 3.04
N ASP A 37 22.04 -5.75 3.68
CA ASP A 37 23.21 -4.95 4.07
C ASP A 37 23.77 -4.08 2.92
N ASP A 38 23.91 -4.63 1.72
CA ASP A 38 24.42 -3.90 0.55
C ASP A 38 23.55 -2.67 0.18
N GLU A 39 22.23 -2.80 0.28
CA GLU A 39 21.28 -1.72 0.01
C GLU A 39 21.25 -0.70 1.15
N ILE A 40 21.30 -1.19 2.39
CA ILE A 40 21.30 -0.39 3.62
C ILE A 40 22.55 0.50 3.67
N ASP A 41 23.71 -0.06 3.34
CA ASP A 41 25.00 0.64 3.33
C ASP A 41 25.05 1.72 2.24
N GLN A 42 24.53 1.44 1.04
CA GLN A 42 24.40 2.44 -0.02
C GLN A 42 23.54 3.63 0.38
N MET A 43 22.54 3.41 1.23
CA MET A 43 21.65 4.45 1.74
C MET A 43 22.20 5.15 3.00
N GLY A 44 23.30 4.68 3.57
CA GLY A 44 23.90 5.24 4.78
C GLY A 44 23.01 5.11 6.02
N LEU A 45 22.12 4.11 6.06
CA LEU A 45 21.16 3.94 7.14
C LEU A 45 21.81 3.25 8.35
N LYS A 46 21.62 3.84 9.54
CA LYS A 46 22.00 3.18 10.80
C LYS A 46 20.87 2.27 11.24
N VAL A 47 21.16 0.99 11.42
CA VAL A 47 20.21 -0.02 11.92
C VAL A 47 20.64 -0.47 13.32
N PRO A 48 19.81 -0.31 14.36
CA PRO A 48 20.15 -0.80 15.69
C PRO A 48 20.24 -2.33 15.71
N LYS A 49 20.96 -2.90 16.67
CA LYS A 49 21.07 -4.35 16.82
C LYS A 49 19.68 -5.00 16.95
N GLY A 50 19.43 -6.04 16.16
CA GLY A 50 18.12 -6.71 16.11
C GLY A 50 17.03 -5.89 15.43
N GLY A 51 17.38 -4.86 14.67
CA GLY A 51 16.47 -4.13 13.79
C GLY A 51 16.57 -4.59 12.34
N SER A 52 15.67 -4.08 11.52
CA SER A 52 15.64 -4.33 10.07
C SER A 52 15.23 -3.07 9.32
N VAL A 53 15.42 -3.10 8.00
CA VAL A 53 14.98 -2.03 7.10
C VAL A 53 13.94 -2.60 6.15
N MET A 54 12.79 -1.94 6.09
CA MET A 54 11.68 -2.29 5.21
C MET A 54 11.42 -1.14 4.23
N LYS A 55 11.26 -1.46 2.97
CA LYS A 55 10.67 -0.60 1.96
C LYS A 55 9.17 -0.90 1.87
N VAL A 56 8.37 0.07 2.27
CA VAL A 56 6.92 0.06 2.13
C VAL A 56 6.58 0.60 0.75
N ILE A 57 5.87 -0.17 -0.07
CA ILE A 57 5.54 0.19 -1.45
C ILE A 57 4.03 0.17 -1.59
N ILE A 58 3.46 1.27 -2.08
CA ILE A 58 2.03 1.46 -2.28
C ILE A 58 1.79 1.70 -3.77
N PRO A 59 1.52 0.64 -4.55
CA PRO A 59 0.86 0.80 -5.84
C PRO A 59 -0.60 1.20 -5.62
N PHE A 60 -1.09 2.11 -6.45
CA PHE A 60 -2.49 2.51 -6.46
C PHE A 60 -2.98 2.74 -7.89
N ASP A 61 -4.24 2.40 -8.12
CA ASP A 61 -4.98 2.64 -9.36
C ASP A 61 -6.46 2.63 -8.98
N PHE A 62 -7.10 3.80 -8.99
CA PHE A 62 -8.51 3.95 -8.63
C PHE A 62 -9.16 5.16 -9.28
N ILE A 63 -10.47 5.01 -9.51
CA ILE A 63 -11.35 6.06 -10.00
C ILE A 63 -12.23 6.52 -8.84
N PRO A 64 -12.16 7.79 -8.43
CA PRO A 64 -13.02 8.27 -7.35
C PRO A 64 -14.50 8.18 -7.77
N PRO A 65 -15.42 7.88 -6.83
CA PRO A 65 -16.83 7.73 -7.15
C PRO A 65 -17.39 8.97 -7.86
N GLN A 66 -18.17 8.74 -8.92
CA GLN A 66 -18.83 9.79 -9.70
C GLN A 66 -17.86 10.78 -10.35
N GLN A 67 -16.61 10.38 -10.60
CA GLN A 67 -15.61 11.17 -11.32
C GLN A 67 -15.20 10.45 -12.61
N ASN A 68 -14.78 11.22 -13.62
CA ASN A 68 -14.32 10.72 -14.92
C ASN A 68 -12.79 10.86 -15.07
N PHE A 69 -12.07 10.64 -13.98
CA PHE A 69 -10.62 10.64 -13.96
C PHE A 69 -10.11 9.48 -13.11
N ASP A 70 -8.92 9.06 -13.42
CA ASP A 70 -8.18 8.00 -12.76
C ASP A 70 -6.96 8.57 -12.04
N ILE A 71 -6.69 8.01 -10.86
CA ILE A 71 -5.50 8.29 -10.07
C ILE A 71 -4.72 6.99 -9.95
N SER A 72 -3.53 6.97 -10.55
CA SER A 72 -2.66 5.79 -10.51
C SER A 72 -1.20 6.15 -10.23
N GLY A 73 -0.43 5.18 -9.75
CA GLY A 73 0.97 5.40 -9.47
C GLY A 73 1.56 4.45 -8.45
N ILE A 74 2.76 4.81 -8.02
CA ILE A 74 3.54 4.05 -7.04
C ILE A 74 4.26 5.04 -6.14
N MET A 75 4.09 4.89 -4.82
CA MET A 75 4.88 5.60 -3.81
C MET A 75 5.55 4.60 -2.90
N ASN A 76 6.71 4.98 -2.36
CA ASN A 76 7.39 4.14 -1.39
C ASN A 76 8.06 4.93 -0.26
N GLN A 77 8.30 4.26 0.85
CA GLN A 77 9.00 4.82 2.00
C GLN A 77 9.90 3.76 2.61
N ILE A 78 11.14 4.16 2.91
CA ILE A 78 12.07 3.30 3.63
C ILE A 78 11.92 3.54 5.13
N VAL A 79 11.81 2.47 5.90
CA VAL A 79 11.57 2.50 7.34
C VAL A 79 12.53 1.56 8.05
N VAL A 80 13.27 2.08 9.03
CA VAL A 80 14.04 1.27 9.98
C VAL A 80 13.10 0.86 11.11
N ILE A 81 12.96 -0.43 11.35
CA ILE A 81 12.17 -1.01 12.43
C ILE A 81 13.11 -1.47 13.54
N GLU A 82 12.97 -0.88 14.73
CA GLU A 82 13.81 -1.23 15.88
C GLU A 82 13.25 -2.46 16.60
N GLY A 83 14.13 -3.43 16.92
CA GLY A 83 13.78 -4.64 17.66
C GLY A 83 12.92 -5.63 16.86
N PHE A 84 13.04 -5.61 15.53
CA PHE A 84 12.44 -6.58 14.62
C PHE A 84 13.44 -6.96 13.53
N ASP A 85 13.85 -8.23 13.46
CA ASP A 85 14.78 -8.78 12.47
C ASP A 85 14.15 -9.89 11.61
N GLY A 86 12.84 -10.12 11.77
CA GLY A 86 12.05 -11.12 11.03
C GLY A 86 11.83 -10.80 9.55
N LYS A 87 10.96 -11.60 8.93
CA LYS A 87 10.51 -11.41 7.53
C LYS A 87 9.34 -10.44 7.45
N GLU A 88 9.10 -9.90 6.27
CA GLU A 88 8.00 -8.97 5.96
C GLU A 88 6.63 -9.56 6.32
N SER A 89 6.44 -10.86 6.04
CA SER A 89 5.21 -11.61 6.34
C SER A 89 4.96 -11.82 7.84
N GLU A 90 5.96 -11.59 8.68
CA GLU A 90 5.88 -11.75 10.14
C GLU A 90 5.51 -10.42 10.84
N LEU A 91 5.38 -9.32 10.09
CA LEU A 91 4.93 -8.05 10.65
C LEU A 91 3.44 -8.14 11.03
N PRO A 92 3.06 -7.73 12.25
CA PRO A 92 1.66 -7.66 12.63
C PRO A 92 0.87 -6.73 11.71
N GLU A 93 -0.38 -7.05 11.39
CA GLU A 93 -1.26 -6.22 10.54
C GLU A 93 -1.33 -4.77 11.03
N GLU A 94 -1.40 -4.56 12.35
CA GLU A 94 -1.38 -3.22 12.97
C GLU A 94 -0.08 -2.45 12.70
N ALA A 95 1.06 -3.15 12.57
CA ALA A 95 2.31 -2.53 12.16
C ALA A 95 2.27 -2.16 10.67
N VAL A 96 1.80 -3.08 9.80
CA VAL A 96 1.64 -2.83 8.36
C VAL A 96 0.76 -1.60 8.10
N LYS A 97 -0.38 -1.49 8.81
CA LYS A 97 -1.28 -0.33 8.73
C LYS A 97 -0.61 0.97 9.17
N LYS A 98 0.20 0.95 10.23
CA LYS A 98 0.97 2.13 10.69
C LYS A 98 2.11 2.52 9.74
N LEU A 99 2.64 1.56 9.00
CA LEU A 99 3.69 1.77 8.01
C LEU A 99 3.12 2.38 6.72
N SER A 100 1.95 1.92 6.26
CA SER A 100 1.33 2.40 5.02
C SER A 100 0.62 3.75 5.17
N ARG A 101 0.05 4.06 6.35
CA ARG A 101 -0.80 5.24 6.55
C ARG A 101 -0.21 6.57 6.05
N PRO A 102 1.06 6.93 6.32
CA PRO A 102 1.61 8.21 5.84
C PRO A 102 1.66 8.33 4.31
N ILE A 103 1.90 7.21 3.61
CA ILE A 103 1.91 7.19 2.14
C ILE A 103 0.47 7.35 1.62
N ILE A 104 -0.49 6.66 2.22
CA ILE A 104 -1.90 6.79 1.82
C ILE A 104 -2.42 8.21 2.09
N GLU A 105 -2.02 8.84 3.21
CA GLU A 105 -2.35 10.26 3.49
C GLU A 105 -1.77 11.20 2.43
N LEU A 106 -0.56 10.91 1.92
CA LEU A 106 0.01 11.69 0.83
C LEU A 106 -0.75 11.49 -0.50
N ILE A 107 -1.23 10.28 -0.80
CA ILE A 107 -2.08 10.01 -1.97
C ILE A 107 -3.40 10.80 -1.87
N GLU A 108 -4.04 10.78 -0.70
CA GLU A 108 -5.26 11.56 -0.40
C GLU A 108 -5.00 13.07 -0.58
N THR A 109 -3.89 13.57 -0.03
CA THR A 109 -3.49 14.98 -0.13
C THR A 109 -3.22 15.40 -1.57
N LEU A 110 -2.39 14.64 -2.31
CA LEU A 110 -2.08 14.96 -3.70
C LEU A 110 -3.32 14.93 -4.58
N THR A 111 -4.22 13.97 -4.34
CA THR A 111 -5.50 13.94 -5.08
C THR A 111 -6.32 15.19 -4.80
N TYR A 112 -6.47 15.57 -3.53
CA TYR A 112 -7.22 16.76 -3.16
C TYR A 112 -6.63 18.03 -3.80
N GLU A 113 -5.32 18.21 -3.72
CA GLU A 113 -4.64 19.39 -4.26
C GLU A 113 -4.71 19.45 -5.79
N VAL A 114 -4.41 18.34 -6.48
CA VAL A 114 -4.46 18.28 -7.94
C VAL A 114 -5.88 18.54 -8.44
N THR A 115 -6.89 17.91 -7.85
CA THR A 115 -8.29 18.12 -8.23
C THR A 115 -8.79 19.53 -7.91
N THR A 116 -8.32 20.14 -6.82
CA THR A 116 -8.59 21.56 -6.54
C THR A 116 -8.09 22.44 -7.68
N LEU A 117 -6.88 22.18 -8.18
CA LEU A 117 -6.29 22.99 -9.25
C LEU A 117 -6.94 22.76 -10.62
N VAL A 118 -7.27 21.50 -10.97
CA VAL A 118 -7.73 21.17 -12.33
C VAL A 118 -9.24 21.14 -12.48
N LEU A 119 -10.00 20.95 -11.39
CA LEU A 119 -11.46 20.90 -11.39
C LEU A 119 -12.12 22.06 -10.63
N ASP A 120 -11.33 22.97 -10.04
CA ASP A 120 -11.81 24.01 -9.10
C ASP A 120 -12.59 23.41 -7.90
N LYS A 121 -12.31 22.14 -7.59
CA LYS A 121 -12.95 21.38 -6.52
C LYS A 121 -12.06 20.24 -6.04
N GLY A 122 -11.63 20.31 -4.78
CA GLY A 122 -10.89 19.24 -4.14
C GLY A 122 -11.76 18.01 -3.88
N ILE A 123 -11.31 16.86 -4.41
CA ILE A 123 -11.90 15.56 -4.15
C ILE A 123 -11.17 14.91 -2.98
N ASN A 124 -11.89 14.71 -1.88
CA ASN A 124 -11.39 13.98 -0.72
C ASN A 124 -11.57 12.47 -0.93
N LEU A 125 -10.49 11.73 -0.73
CA LEU A 125 -10.51 10.29 -0.70
C LEU A 125 -10.48 9.82 0.75
N ASN A 126 -11.30 8.83 1.07
CA ASN A 126 -11.30 8.19 2.38
C ASN A 126 -11.03 6.70 2.19
N PHE A 127 -9.76 6.31 2.21
CA PHE A 127 -9.40 4.89 2.11
C PHE A 127 -9.64 4.19 3.43
N VAL A 128 -10.55 3.22 3.42
CA VAL A 128 -10.64 2.20 4.46
C VAL A 128 -9.79 1.03 3.99
N ALA A 129 -8.65 0.78 4.64
CA ALA A 129 -7.82 -0.37 4.31
C ALA A 129 -8.64 -1.66 4.45
N LYS A 130 -8.91 -2.35 3.33
CA LYS A 130 -9.40 -3.73 3.35
C LYS A 130 -8.19 -4.63 3.63
N SER A 131 -8.26 -5.41 4.70
CA SER A 131 -7.31 -6.49 4.95
C SER A 131 -7.83 -7.72 4.23
N GLU A 132 -7.22 -8.09 3.10
CA GLU A 132 -7.44 -9.41 2.50
C GLU A 132 -6.53 -10.41 3.23
N LYS A 133 -7.09 -11.12 4.20
CA LYS A 133 -6.62 -12.46 4.50
C LYS A 133 -7.31 -13.38 3.51
N ALA A 134 -6.53 -14.18 2.79
CA ALA A 134 -7.03 -15.22 1.91
C ALA A 134 -8.06 -16.07 2.69
N GLU A 135 -9.30 -16.10 2.19
CA GLU A 135 -10.27 -17.08 2.61
C GLU A 135 -9.75 -18.44 2.13
N ASP A 136 -9.44 -19.33 3.07
CA ASP A 136 -9.26 -20.75 2.79
C ASP A 136 -10.52 -21.23 2.07
N VAL A 137 -10.33 -21.70 0.84
CA VAL A 137 -11.35 -22.43 0.09
C VAL A 137 -11.47 -23.79 0.77
N ASP A 138 -12.43 -23.93 1.68
CA ASP A 138 -12.76 -25.23 2.25
C ASP A 138 -13.18 -26.19 1.12
N GLU A 139 -12.51 -27.35 1.15
CA GLU A 139 -12.62 -28.47 0.24
C GLU A 139 -14.06 -28.99 0.07
N VAL A 140 -14.34 -29.31 -1.19
CA VAL A 140 -15.32 -30.24 -1.76
C VAL A 140 -15.90 -31.24 -0.74
N ASP A 141 -17.19 -31.10 -0.43
CA ASP A 141 -18.01 -32.17 0.16
C ASP A 141 -18.49 -33.09 -0.98
N ASP A 142 -17.82 -34.25 -1.07
CA ASP A 142 -18.06 -35.30 -2.05
C ASP A 142 -19.31 -36.09 -1.60
N SER A 143 -20.48 -35.69 -2.12
CA SER A 143 -21.70 -36.46 -1.91
C SER A 143 -21.64 -37.74 -2.74
N GLU A 144 -21.23 -38.83 -2.11
CA GLU A 144 -21.54 -40.19 -2.56
C GLU A 144 -23.06 -40.35 -2.71
N SER A 145 -23.51 -40.55 -3.94
CA SER A 145 -24.82 -41.12 -4.23
C SER A 145 -24.69 -42.20 -5.29
N GLU A 146 -24.40 -43.43 -4.85
CA GLU A 146 -24.72 -44.64 -5.61
C GLU A 146 -25.83 -45.40 -4.85
N SER A 147 -27.01 -45.47 -5.47
CA SER A 147 -27.91 -46.63 -5.33
C SER A 147 -28.94 -46.64 -6.46
N GLU A 148 -28.64 -47.40 -7.52
CA GLU A 148 -29.61 -48.20 -8.30
C GLU A 148 -29.05 -49.61 -8.48
#